data_AF-A0A6N8I2H5-F1
#
_entry.id   AF-A0A6N8I2H5-F1
#
_cell.length_a   1.000
_cell.length_b   1.000
_cell.length_c   1.000
_cell.angle_alpha   90.00
_cell.angle_beta   90.00
_cell.angle_gamma   90.00
#
_symmetry.space_group_name_H-M   'P 1'
#
loop_
_entity.id
_entity.type
_entity.pdbx_description
1 polymer ?
#
loop_
_entity_poly.entity_id
_entity_poly.type
_entity_poly.pdbx_seq_one_letter_code
_entity_poly.pdbx_strand_id
1 'polypeptide(L)'
;MEKEQKTTDMGEHASELSSVSSREFRVLLVEAEKAPRTAVISNNLDGLQTAVGGMIEIVDLDDKTCLVCNEEGKLLGLQGNRRVGDDIIAGTFFLCGMDDDGNTVSLSDEQITQYSKQFQEPEHYTDEQVQDALYFEVTACDNPDDFMNRMSGDEDDLER
;
A
#
# COMPACT_ATOMS: atom_id res chain seq x y z
N MET A 1 -17.67 63.36 15.25
CA MET A 1 -16.37 63.29 15.95
C MET A 1 -16.13 61.83 16.24
N GLU A 2 -15.53 61.11 15.28
CA GLU A 2 -14.06 60.86 15.23
C GLU A 2 -13.61 60.06 16.45
N LYS A 3 -13.49 58.74 16.28
CA LYS A 3 -12.23 57.99 16.06
C LYS A 3 -11.40 57.89 17.34
N GLU A 4 -11.10 56.66 17.75
CA GLU A 4 -9.72 56.19 17.81
C GLU A 4 -9.65 54.65 17.87
N GLN A 5 -8.84 54.12 16.96
CA GLN A 5 -8.36 52.73 16.87
C GLN A 5 -7.13 52.56 17.77
N LYS A 6 -6.96 51.37 18.35
CA LYS A 6 -5.66 50.82 18.77
C LYS A 6 -5.78 49.29 18.84
N THR A 7 -5.60 48.58 17.72
CA THR A 7 -4.36 47.86 17.34
C THR A 7 -3.72 47.06 18.47
N THR A 8 -3.85 45.72 18.40
CA THR A 8 -2.84 44.80 18.90
C THR A 8 -2.84 43.56 18.02
N ASP A 9 -1.85 43.58 17.11
CA ASP A 9 -1.03 42.49 16.60
C ASP A 9 -1.67 41.16 16.20
N MET A 10 -1.76 40.97 14.88
CA MET A 10 -1.68 39.67 14.24
C MET A 10 -0.20 39.30 14.14
N GLY A 11 0.23 38.30 14.89
CA GLY A 11 1.33 37.42 14.53
C GLY A 11 0.74 36.01 14.61
N GLU A 12 0.25 35.44 13.50
CA GLU A 12 1.08 34.65 12.57
C GLU A 12 2.09 33.81 13.35
N HIS A 13 1.74 32.54 13.61
CA HIS A 13 2.62 31.37 13.68
C HIS A 13 1.86 30.18 14.29
N ALA A 14 0.66 29.90 13.78
CA ALA A 14 -0.06 28.66 14.02
C ALA A 14 -0.58 28.13 12.68
N SER A 15 0.34 27.61 11.88
CA SER A 15 0.11 26.51 10.92
C SER A 15 1.31 26.39 9.98
N GLU A 16 2.43 25.86 10.47
CA GLU A 16 3.14 24.87 9.67
C GLU A 16 2.22 23.64 9.56
N LEU A 17 1.19 23.75 8.71
CA LEU A 17 0.52 22.59 8.13
C LEU A 17 1.27 22.27 6.84
N SER A 18 2.44 21.67 6.98
CA SER A 18 3.06 20.92 5.89
C SER A 18 2.14 19.76 5.52
N SER A 19 1.89 19.63 4.21
CA SER A 19 1.16 18.57 3.50
C SER A 19 -0.26 18.24 3.99
N VAL A 20 -1.26 18.90 3.41
CA VAL A 20 -2.63 18.36 3.42
C VAL A 20 -2.65 17.14 2.48
N SER A 21 -2.24 15.98 3.00
CA SER A 21 -2.67 14.72 2.45
C SER A 21 -4.20 14.69 2.54
N SER A 22 -4.87 14.53 1.40
CA SER A 22 -6.33 14.43 1.34
C SER A 22 -6.79 13.33 2.30
N ARG A 23 -7.79 13.62 3.14
CA ARG A 23 -8.33 12.66 4.13
C ARG A 23 -8.85 11.37 3.49
N GLU A 24 -9.12 11.40 2.19
CA GLU A 24 -9.57 10.29 1.39
C GLU A 24 -8.83 10.30 0.05
N PHE A 25 -8.72 9.13 -0.56
CA PHE A 25 -8.05 8.95 -1.83
C PHE A 25 -8.72 7.88 -2.69
N ARG A 26 -8.57 8.04 -4.01
CA ARG A 26 -9.12 7.13 -5.01
C ARG A 26 -8.17 5.97 -5.22
N VAL A 27 -8.69 4.76 -5.04
CA VAL A 27 -7.95 3.50 -5.15
C VAL A 27 -8.64 2.56 -6.14
N LEU A 28 -7.92 1.51 -6.53
CA LEU A 28 -8.50 0.36 -7.22
C LEU A 28 -8.60 -0.79 -6.23
N LEU A 29 -9.81 -1.13 -5.78
CA LEU A 29 -10.07 -2.24 -4.87
C LEU A 29 -10.24 -3.53 -5.66
N VAL A 30 -9.56 -4.59 -5.21
CA VAL A 30 -9.61 -5.92 -5.81
C VAL A 30 -10.00 -6.91 -4.73
N GLU A 31 -11.23 -7.39 -4.82
CA GLU A 31 -11.77 -8.41 -3.93
C GLU A 31 -11.62 -9.79 -4.61
N ALA A 32 -11.41 -10.85 -3.82
CA ALA A 32 -11.34 -12.21 -4.36
C ALA A 32 -12.61 -12.54 -5.16
N GLU A 33 -12.44 -13.27 -6.26
CA GLU A 33 -13.52 -13.68 -7.17
C GLU A 33 -14.30 -12.55 -7.86
N LYS A 34 -13.88 -11.29 -7.72
CA LYS A 34 -14.55 -10.13 -8.33
C LYS A 34 -13.62 -9.40 -9.30
N ALA A 35 -14.24 -8.72 -10.25
CA ALA A 35 -13.57 -7.74 -11.08
C ALA A 35 -13.16 -6.52 -10.24
N PRO A 36 -12.05 -5.86 -10.56
CA PRO A 36 -11.56 -4.70 -9.83
C PRO A 36 -12.52 -3.53 -9.99
N ARG A 37 -12.63 -2.71 -8.94
CA ARG A 37 -13.49 -1.51 -8.96
C ARG A 37 -12.80 -0.32 -8.33
N THR A 38 -13.12 0.87 -8.82
CA THR A 38 -12.66 2.09 -8.17
C THR A 38 -13.41 2.30 -6.85
N ALA A 39 -12.70 2.81 -5.85
CA ALA A 39 -13.26 3.17 -4.56
C ALA A 39 -12.59 4.43 -4.02
N VAL A 40 -13.24 5.08 -3.06
CA VAL A 40 -12.64 6.13 -2.24
C VAL A 40 -12.56 5.58 -0.82
N ILE A 41 -11.37 5.61 -0.24
CA ILE A 41 -11.13 5.13 1.12
C ILE A 41 -10.44 6.23 1.92
N SER A 42 -10.49 6.18 3.25
CA SER A 42 -9.80 7.14 4.10
C SER A 42 -8.29 6.92 4.06
N ASN A 43 -7.52 8.00 3.90
CA ASN A 43 -6.06 7.98 3.87
C ASN A 43 -5.48 8.08 5.29
N ASN A 44 -5.90 7.17 6.16
CA ASN A 44 -5.39 6.99 7.52
C ASN A 44 -5.36 5.49 7.83
N LEU A 45 -4.56 5.08 8.82
CA LEU A 45 -4.33 3.67 9.13
C LEU A 45 -5.63 2.87 9.32
N ASP A 46 -6.61 3.41 10.04
CA ASP A 46 -7.91 2.77 10.29
C ASP A 46 -8.69 2.51 8.99
N GLY A 47 -8.67 3.47 8.06
CA GLY A 47 -9.27 3.33 6.74
C GLY A 47 -8.59 2.26 5.89
N LEU A 48 -7.25 2.21 5.91
CA LEU A 48 -6.48 1.20 5.17
C LEU A 48 -6.74 -0.21 5.74
N GLN A 49 -6.67 -0.37 7.06
CA GLN A 49 -6.93 -1.63 7.75
C GLN A 49 -8.36 -2.12 7.55
N THR A 50 -9.34 -1.21 7.58
CA THR A 50 -10.74 -1.54 7.29
C THR A 50 -10.92 -2.03 5.85
N ALA A 51 -10.21 -1.44 4.89
CA ALA A 51 -10.32 -1.80 3.48
C ALA A 51 -9.81 -3.22 3.18
N VAL A 52 -8.72 -3.66 3.84
CA VAL A 52 -8.13 -5.01 3.65
C VAL A 52 -8.59 -6.03 4.68
N GLY A 53 -9.26 -5.58 5.75
CA GLY A 53 -9.80 -6.43 6.82
C GLY A 53 -8.75 -6.95 7.81
N GLY A 54 -7.73 -6.16 8.15
CA GLY A 54 -6.68 -6.56 9.08
C GLY A 54 -5.48 -5.61 9.12
N MET A 55 -4.35 -6.10 9.63
CA MET A 55 -3.06 -5.38 9.56
C MET A 55 -2.65 -5.19 8.11
N ILE A 56 -1.97 -4.09 7.80
CA ILE A 56 -1.63 -3.74 6.42
C ILE A 56 -0.17 -4.07 6.13
N GLU A 57 0.06 -4.57 4.93
CA GLU A 57 1.37 -4.59 4.28
C GLU A 57 1.30 -3.73 3.02
N ILE A 58 2.35 -2.97 2.74
CA ILE A 58 2.49 -2.16 1.52
C ILE A 58 3.58 -2.80 0.67
N VAL A 59 3.23 -3.15 -0.56
CA VAL A 59 4.11 -3.78 -1.55
C VAL A 59 4.21 -2.87 -2.75
N ASP A 60 5.42 -2.47 -3.14
CA ASP A 60 5.64 -1.65 -4.33
C ASP A 60 5.38 -2.48 -5.59
N LEU A 61 4.56 -1.97 -6.50
CA LEU A 61 4.32 -2.57 -7.83
C LEU A 61 5.21 -1.93 -8.90
N ASP A 62 5.38 -0.62 -8.81
CA ASP A 62 6.26 0.20 -9.64
C ASP A 62 6.64 1.48 -8.87
N ASP A 63 7.49 2.32 -9.46
CA ASP A 63 7.98 3.58 -8.86
C ASP A 63 6.88 4.55 -8.39
N LYS A 64 5.63 4.39 -8.83
CA LYS A 64 4.52 5.30 -8.58
C LYS A 64 3.24 4.62 -8.08
N THR A 65 3.29 3.32 -7.81
CA THR A 65 2.10 2.54 -7.45
C THR A 65 2.43 1.49 -6.40
N CYS A 66 1.65 1.52 -5.33
CA CYS A 66 1.67 0.56 -4.24
C CYS A 66 0.45 -0.35 -4.26
N LEU A 67 0.62 -1.59 -3.82
CA LEU A 67 -0.44 -2.50 -3.42
C LEU A 67 -0.49 -2.53 -1.89
N VAL A 68 -1.69 -2.42 -1.32
CA VAL A 68 -1.92 -2.60 0.11
C VAL A 68 -2.82 -3.79 0.33
N CYS A 69 -2.35 -4.75 1.12
CA CYS A 69 -3.06 -6.00 1.42
C CYS A 69 -3.06 -6.29 2.93
N ASN A 70 -3.74 -7.37 3.30
CA ASN A 70 -3.73 -7.88 4.66
C ASN A 70 -2.44 -8.65 4.93
N GLU A 71 -1.59 -8.14 5.81
CA GLU A 71 -0.28 -8.71 6.19
C GLU A 71 -0.40 -10.17 6.66
N GLU A 72 -1.48 -10.50 7.35
CA GLU A 72 -1.72 -11.84 7.91
C GLU A 72 -2.62 -12.69 7.02
N GLY A 73 -2.95 -12.23 5.80
CA GLY A 73 -4.02 -12.82 4.98
C GLY A 73 -3.86 -14.32 4.74
N LYS A 74 -2.65 -14.78 4.40
CA LYS A 74 -2.36 -16.21 4.22
C LYS A 74 -2.43 -16.98 5.54
N LEU A 75 -1.91 -16.41 6.63
CA LEU A 75 -1.91 -17.01 7.96
C LEU A 75 -3.32 -17.19 8.53
N LEU A 76 -4.22 -16.27 8.18
CA LEU A 76 -5.64 -16.31 8.54
C LEU A 76 -6.47 -17.21 7.62
N GLY A 77 -5.86 -17.78 6.56
CA GLY A 77 -6.56 -18.61 5.58
C GLY A 77 -7.55 -17.83 4.72
N LEU A 78 -7.26 -16.55 4.43
CA LEU A 78 -8.06 -15.78 3.50
C LEU A 78 -7.94 -16.36 2.09
N GLN A 79 -9.02 -16.23 1.31
CA GLN A 79 -9.07 -16.74 -0.05
C GLN A 79 -8.00 -16.08 -0.94
N GLY A 80 -7.27 -16.89 -1.72
CA GLY A 80 -6.34 -16.38 -2.73
C GLY A 80 -7.06 -15.52 -3.77
N ASN A 81 -6.48 -14.36 -4.11
CA ASN A 81 -7.13 -13.34 -4.92
C ASN A 81 -6.47 -13.16 -6.28
N ARG A 82 -5.22 -12.69 -6.33
CA ARG A 82 -4.44 -12.51 -7.57
C ARG A 82 -2.98 -12.84 -7.33
N ARG A 83 -2.32 -13.30 -8.38
CA ARG A 83 -0.86 -13.42 -8.42
C ARG A 83 -0.21 -12.07 -8.71
N VAL A 84 0.81 -11.75 -7.93
CA VAL A 84 1.65 -10.55 -8.08
C VAL A 84 3.10 -11.00 -7.96
N GLY A 85 3.87 -10.87 -9.04
CA GLY A 85 5.19 -11.51 -9.14
C GLY A 85 5.06 -13.03 -8.94
N ASP A 86 5.91 -13.57 -8.07
CA ASP A 86 5.91 -15.00 -7.73
C ASP A 86 4.93 -15.35 -6.60
N ASP A 87 4.24 -14.37 -6.03
CA ASP A 87 3.38 -14.55 -4.86
C ASP A 87 1.87 -14.50 -5.18
N ILE A 88 1.04 -15.03 -4.28
CA ILE A 88 -0.42 -14.96 -4.30
C ILE A 88 -0.90 -14.09 -3.14
N ILE A 89 -1.58 -12.99 -3.46
CA ILE A 89 -2.21 -12.13 -2.45
C ILE A 89 -3.46 -12.82 -1.92
N ALA A 90 -3.59 -12.92 -0.59
CA ALA A 90 -4.74 -13.51 0.09
C ALA A 90 -5.67 -12.42 0.64
N GLY A 91 -6.98 -12.54 0.36
CA GLY A 91 -8.00 -11.58 0.76
C GLY A 91 -8.09 -10.35 -0.14
N THR A 92 -8.82 -9.34 0.31
CA THR A 92 -8.99 -8.06 -0.41
C THR A 92 -7.69 -7.25 -0.36
N PHE A 93 -7.31 -6.68 -1.50
CA PHE A 93 -6.25 -5.68 -1.57
C PHE A 93 -6.73 -4.45 -2.34
N PHE A 94 -6.00 -3.35 -2.25
CA PHE A 94 -6.21 -2.20 -3.13
C PHE A 94 -4.90 -1.63 -3.63
N LEU A 95 -4.98 -0.89 -4.73
CA LEU A 95 -3.86 -0.14 -5.28
C LEU A 95 -3.98 1.35 -4.98
N CYS A 96 -2.84 1.96 -4.65
CA CYS A 96 -2.65 3.38 -4.38
C CYS A 96 -1.54 3.95 -5.24
N GLY A 97 -1.57 5.25 -5.50
CA GLY A 97 -0.38 5.94 -6.02
C GLY A 97 0.58 6.22 -4.88
N MET A 98 1.85 6.44 -5.20
CA MET A 98 2.85 7.00 -4.29
C MET A 98 3.43 8.29 -4.90
N ASP A 99 3.65 9.30 -4.06
CA ASP A 99 4.39 10.50 -4.44
C ASP A 99 5.89 10.35 -4.18
N ASP A 100 6.67 11.34 -4.65
CA ASP A 100 8.13 11.32 -4.55
C ASP A 100 8.63 11.39 -3.09
N ASP A 101 7.76 11.76 -2.14
CA ASP A 101 8.03 11.78 -0.70
C ASP A 101 7.64 10.46 0.00
N GLY A 102 7.15 9.47 -0.77
CA GLY A 102 6.74 8.15 -0.28
C GLY A 102 5.35 8.13 0.37
N ASN A 103 4.53 9.17 0.20
CA ASN A 103 3.17 9.18 0.72
C ASN A 103 2.19 8.52 -0.25
N THR A 104 1.17 7.86 0.32
CA THR A 104 0.07 7.29 -0.46
C THR A 104 -0.87 8.38 -0.98
N VAL A 105 -1.10 8.36 -2.29
CA VAL A 105 -1.92 9.34 -3.02
C VAL A 105 -2.94 8.64 -3.94
N SER A 106 -3.90 9.41 -4.45
CA SER A 106 -4.92 8.87 -5.36
C SER A 106 -4.29 8.36 -6.66
N LEU A 107 -4.80 7.26 -7.18
CA LEU A 107 -4.44 6.79 -8.52
C LEU A 107 -4.89 7.78 -9.59
N SER A 108 -4.06 7.94 -10.62
CA SER A 108 -4.42 8.60 -11.87
C SER A 108 -5.40 7.75 -12.68
N ASP A 109 -6.08 8.37 -13.65
CA ASP A 109 -6.96 7.64 -14.58
C ASP A 109 -6.20 6.61 -15.43
N GLU A 110 -4.93 6.90 -15.72
CA GLU A 110 -4.03 6.02 -16.47
C GLU A 110 -3.70 4.78 -15.65
N GLN A 111 -3.30 4.95 -14.38
CA GLN A 111 -3.04 3.85 -13.45
C GLN A 111 -4.30 2.98 -13.26
N ILE A 112 -5.46 3.59 -13.05
CA ILE A 112 -6.71 2.85 -12.93
C ILE A 112 -7.00 2.05 -14.19
N THR A 113 -6.86 2.64 -15.37
CA THR A 113 -7.11 1.94 -16.63
C THR A 113 -6.16 0.77 -16.82
N GLN A 114 -4.87 0.97 -16.56
CA GLN A 114 -3.84 -0.06 -16.64
C GLN A 114 -4.14 -1.23 -15.71
N TYR A 115 -4.31 -0.96 -14.41
CA TYR A 115 -4.46 -1.98 -13.40
C TYR A 115 -5.85 -2.63 -13.39
N SER A 116 -6.91 -1.89 -13.76
CA SER A 116 -8.22 -2.50 -14.01
C SER A 116 -8.13 -3.56 -15.11
N LYS A 117 -7.36 -3.30 -16.18
CA LYS A 117 -7.15 -4.29 -17.24
C LYS A 117 -6.31 -5.47 -16.75
N GLN A 118 -5.24 -5.22 -15.99
CA GLN A 118 -4.35 -6.26 -15.47
C GLN A 118 -5.09 -7.24 -14.56
N PHE A 119 -5.90 -6.73 -13.62
CA PHE A 119 -6.60 -7.57 -12.63
C PHE A 119 -8.05 -7.91 -13.00
N GLN A 120 -8.44 -7.65 -14.26
CA GLN A 120 -9.83 -7.73 -14.72
C GLN A 120 -10.50 -9.08 -14.45
N GLU A 121 -9.80 -10.17 -14.78
CA GLU A 121 -10.31 -11.53 -14.64
C GLU A 121 -10.00 -12.07 -13.23
N PRO A 122 -11.00 -12.57 -12.51
CA PRO A 122 -10.78 -13.34 -11.30
C PRO A 122 -9.87 -14.55 -11.49
N GLU A 123 -9.00 -14.78 -10.51
CA GLU A 123 -8.18 -15.98 -10.42
C GLU A 123 -8.68 -16.86 -9.28
N HIS A 124 -8.44 -18.17 -9.38
CA HIS A 124 -8.86 -19.15 -8.38
C HIS A 124 -7.66 -19.98 -7.95
N TYR A 125 -7.48 -20.08 -6.63
CA TYR A 125 -6.40 -20.82 -5.98
C TYR A 125 -6.99 -21.75 -4.92
N THR A 126 -6.36 -22.90 -4.72
CA THR A 126 -6.65 -23.75 -3.55
C THR A 126 -5.96 -23.19 -2.31
N ASP A 127 -6.46 -23.53 -1.13
CA ASP A 127 -5.84 -23.12 0.14
C ASP A 127 -4.37 -23.60 0.22
N GLU A 128 -4.08 -24.80 -0.28
CA GLU A 128 -2.72 -25.36 -0.37
C GLU A 128 -1.81 -24.48 -1.25
N GLN A 129 -2.29 -24.02 -2.42
CA GLN A 129 -1.51 -23.14 -3.28
C GLN A 129 -1.20 -21.79 -2.61
N VAL A 130 -2.16 -21.24 -1.86
CA VAL A 130 -1.96 -19.97 -1.13
C VAL A 130 -0.97 -20.15 0.02
N GLN A 131 -1.05 -21.27 0.73
CA GLN A 131 -0.12 -21.61 1.82
C GLN A 131 1.29 -21.89 1.30
N ASP A 132 1.42 -22.61 0.19
CA ASP A 132 2.72 -22.91 -0.44
C ASP A 132 3.42 -21.66 -0.98
N ALA A 133 2.67 -20.59 -1.26
CA ALA A 133 3.20 -19.28 -1.64
C ALA A 133 3.73 -18.48 -0.43
N LEU A 134 3.60 -18.98 0.80
CA LEU A 134 4.26 -18.38 1.96
C LEU A 134 5.75 -18.76 1.95
N TYR A 135 6.62 -17.80 1.64
CA TYR A 135 8.07 -17.98 1.62
C TYR A 135 8.76 -17.23 2.75
N PHE A 136 9.72 -17.88 3.40
CA PHE A 136 10.68 -17.22 4.27
C PHE A 136 12.02 -17.95 4.17
N GLU A 137 13.11 -17.19 4.14
CA GLU A 137 14.46 -17.73 4.13
C GLU A 137 15.13 -17.51 5.48
N VAL A 138 15.71 -18.56 6.06
CA VAL A 138 16.49 -18.46 7.28
C VAL A 138 17.95 -18.64 6.93
N THR A 139 18.74 -17.59 7.18
CA THR A 139 20.15 -17.57 6.84
C THR A 139 21.00 -17.21 8.06
N ALA A 140 22.10 -17.93 8.25
CA ALA A 140 23.04 -17.61 9.31
C ALA A 140 23.86 -16.37 8.91
N CYS A 141 24.08 -15.49 9.88
CA CYS A 141 25.02 -14.38 9.73
C CYS A 141 26.31 -14.74 10.48
N ASP A 142 27.44 -14.64 9.81
CA ASP A 142 28.73 -14.98 10.41
C ASP A 142 29.23 -13.88 11.37
N ASN A 143 28.82 -12.63 11.10
CA ASN A 143 29.18 -11.45 11.88
C ASN A 143 28.17 -10.30 11.65
N PRO A 144 28.25 -9.20 12.43
CA PRO A 144 27.32 -8.07 12.27
C PRO A 144 27.41 -7.34 10.92
N ASP A 145 28.58 -7.29 10.29
CA ASP A 145 28.73 -6.61 8.98
C ASP A 145 28.05 -7.43 7.87
N ASP A 146 28.19 -8.76 7.92
CA ASP A 146 27.46 -9.70 7.06
C ASP A 146 25.94 -9.55 7.22
N PHE A 147 25.46 -9.47 8.46
CA PHE A 147 24.04 -9.21 8.74
C PHE A 147 23.55 -7.89 8.10
N MET A 148 24.31 -6.81 8.25
CA MET A 148 23.93 -5.51 7.69
C MET A 148 23.95 -5.52 6.16
N ASN A 149 24.93 -6.16 5.53
CA ASN A 149 24.97 -6.30 4.07
C ASN A 149 23.76 -7.07 3.55
N ARG A 150 23.38 -8.17 4.22
CA ARG A 150 22.21 -8.98 3.83
C ARG A 150 20.87 -8.26 4.05
N MET A 151 20.75 -7.44 5.10
CA MET A 151 19.56 -6.60 5.32
C MET A 151 19.47 -5.45 4.32
N SER A 152 20.60 -4.94 3.83
CA SER A 152 20.65 -3.79 2.92
C SER A 152 20.30 -4.15 1.49
N GLY A 153 20.22 -5.46 1.16
CA GLY A 153 19.85 -5.95 -0.15
C GLY A 153 20.78 -5.46 -1.25
N ASP A 154 21.96 -6.07 -1.41
CA ASP A 154 22.69 -5.93 -2.66
C ASP A 154 21.85 -6.57 -3.78
N GLU A 155 21.67 -5.85 -4.90
CA GLU A 155 20.78 -6.15 -6.05
C GLU A 155 21.05 -7.49 -6.78
N ASP A 156 21.97 -8.32 -6.29
CA ASP A 156 22.47 -9.54 -6.97
C ASP A 156 21.65 -10.81 -6.67
N ASP A 157 20.62 -10.77 -5.82
CA ASP A 157 19.77 -11.94 -5.51
C ASP A 157 18.55 -12.11 -6.45
N LEU A 158 18.38 -11.24 -7.47
CA LEU A 158 17.31 -11.35 -8.48
C LEU A 158 17.63 -12.30 -9.65
N GLU A 159 18.79 -12.96 -9.68
CA GLU A 159 19.19 -13.90 -10.75
C GLU A 159 19.11 -15.39 -10.36
N ARG A 160 18.11 -15.83 -9.57
CA ARG A 160 17.90 -17.27 -9.33
C ARG A 160 16.48 -17.76 -9.59
#